data_AF-A0A8S4N517-F1
#
_entry.id   AF-A0A8S4N517-F1
#
_cell.length_a   1.000
_cell.length_b   1.000
_cell.length_c   1.000
_cell.angle_alpha   90.00
_cell.angle_beta   90.00
_cell.angle_gamma   90.00
#
_symmetry.space_group_name_H-M   'P 1'
#
loop_
_entity.id
_entity.type
_entity.pdbx_description
1 polymer ?
#
loop_
_entity_poly.entity_id
_entity_poly.type
_entity_poly.pdbx_seq_one_letter_code
_entity_poly.pdbx_strand_id
1 'polypeptide(L)'
;MGVASKEESDLWKLERDFDFKVREIIRQGMVDLSLLGNQVLSTNEKWSLDNLVRHLLHRCLDKDPAGRKGDWDDWSMTDVMRKYAATDAYASLLVYNELQKRALKAS
;
A
#
# COMPACT_ATOMS: atom_id res chain seq x y z
N MET A 1 17.41 5.55 -14.63
CA MET A 1 16.03 6.10 -14.69
C MET A 1 15.23 5.34 -13.65
N GLY A 2 14.93 5.95 -12.50
CA GLY A 2 14.13 5.31 -11.45
C GLY A 2 12.66 5.30 -11.88
N VAL A 3 12.03 4.13 -11.89
CA VAL A 3 10.58 4.01 -12.05
C VAL A 3 9.95 4.39 -10.73
N ALA A 4 9.04 5.37 -10.73
CA ALA A 4 8.26 5.75 -9.55
C ALA A 4 7.49 4.53 -9.03
N SER A 5 7.42 4.36 -7.72
CA SER A 5 6.63 3.29 -7.14
C SER A 5 5.14 3.51 -7.38
N LYS A 6 4.33 2.48 -7.10
CA LYS A 6 2.88 2.58 -7.27
C LYS A 6 2.31 3.68 -6.36
N GLU A 7 2.77 3.72 -5.11
CA GLU A 7 2.34 4.68 -4.11
C GLU A 7 2.83 6.10 -4.45
N GLU A 8 4.01 6.25 -5.04
CA GLU A 8 4.49 7.55 -5.52
C GLU A 8 3.64 8.05 -6.69
N SER A 9 3.26 7.15 -7.60
CA SER A 9 2.36 7.48 -8.72
C SER A 9 0.98 7.92 -8.25
N ASP A 10 0.47 7.34 -7.16
CA ASP A 10 -0.82 7.74 -6.56
C ASP A 10 -0.72 9.12 -5.90
N LEU A 11 0.41 9.46 -5.27
CA LEU A 11 0.66 10.82 -4.78
C LEU A 11 0.72 11.83 -5.92
N TRP A 12 1.39 11.53 -7.03
CA TRP A 12 1.42 12.44 -8.18
C TRP A 12 0.04 12.69 -8.79
N LYS A 13 -0.88 11.72 -8.73
CA LYS A 13 -2.29 11.95 -9.12
C LYS A 13 -2.98 12.92 -8.17
N LEU A 14 -2.72 12.86 -6.86
CA LEU A 14 -3.27 13.83 -5.91
C LEU A 14 -2.80 15.26 -6.20
N GLU A 15 -1.51 15.46 -6.53
CA GLU A 15 -1.00 16.78 -6.95
C GLU A 15 -1.73 17.27 -8.20
N ARG A 16 -1.88 16.41 -9.22
CA ARG A 16 -2.55 16.75 -10.47
C ARG A 16 -4.04 17.07 -10.29
N ASP A 17 -4.76 16.29 -9.49
CA ASP A 17 -6.23 16.34 -9.41
C ASP A 17 -6.71 17.35 -8.35
N PHE A 18 -5.90 17.66 -7.33
CA PHE A 18 -6.31 18.47 -6.18
C PHE A 18 -5.32 19.58 -5.76
N ASP A 19 -4.29 19.88 -6.57
CA ASP A 19 -3.26 20.91 -6.30
C ASP A 19 -2.53 20.72 -4.96
N PHE A 20 -2.29 19.45 -4.60
CA PHE A 20 -1.60 19.08 -3.37
C PHE A 20 -0.07 19.09 -3.57
N LYS A 21 0.70 19.66 -2.63
CA LYS A 21 2.18 19.65 -2.70
C LYS A 21 2.78 18.31 -2.26
N VAL A 22 2.73 17.28 -3.11
CA VAL A 22 3.14 15.92 -2.69
C VAL A 22 4.64 15.70 -2.65
N ARG A 23 5.43 16.54 -3.34
CA ARG A 23 6.91 16.48 -3.30
C ARG A 23 7.47 16.50 -1.89
N GLU A 24 6.88 17.29 -1.00
CA GLU A 24 7.33 17.38 0.40
C GLU A 24 6.98 16.10 1.16
N ILE A 25 5.80 15.52 0.95
CA ILE A 25 5.39 14.24 1.55
C ILE A 25 6.33 13.11 1.13
N ILE A 26 6.62 13.00 -0.16
CA ILE A 26 7.53 11.98 -0.71
C ILE A 26 8.90 12.09 -0.04
N ARG A 27 9.42 13.32 0.14
CA ARG A 27 10.71 13.56 0.78
C ARG A 27 10.72 13.33 2.29
N GLN A 28 9.61 13.53 2.97
CA GLN A 28 9.56 13.58 4.44
C GLN A 28 9.42 12.22 5.12
N GLY A 29 9.02 11.17 4.40
CA GLY A 29 8.96 9.83 5.03
C GLY A 29 7.97 8.86 4.44
N MET A 30 7.68 8.97 3.15
CA MET A 30 6.92 7.93 2.46
C MET A 30 7.71 6.61 2.48
N VAL A 31 7.04 5.52 2.86
CA VAL A 31 7.61 4.18 2.87
C VAL A 31 6.96 3.34 1.79
N ASP A 32 7.78 2.84 0.87
CA ASP A 32 7.39 1.83 -0.10
C ASP A 32 7.53 0.43 0.53
N LEU A 33 6.42 -0.29 0.68
CA LEU A 33 6.39 -1.62 1.30
C LEU A 33 7.09 -2.69 0.47
N SER A 34 7.14 -2.55 -0.86
CA SER A 34 7.89 -3.47 -1.72
C SER A 34 9.39 -3.29 -1.55
N LEU A 35 9.86 -2.04 -1.51
CA LEU A 35 11.27 -1.74 -1.27
C LEU A 35 11.70 -2.15 0.15
N LEU A 36 10.90 -1.80 1.16
CA LEU A 36 11.14 -2.23 2.54
C LEU A 36 11.11 -3.76 2.66
N GLY A 37 10.15 -4.42 1.99
CA GLY A 37 10.04 -5.87 1.94
C GLY A 37 11.31 -6.53 1.38
N ASN A 38 11.81 -6.03 0.25
CA ASN A 38 13.06 -6.53 -0.33
C ASN A 38 14.27 -6.33 0.56
N GLN A 39 14.36 -5.17 1.22
CA GLN A 39 15.44 -4.89 2.17
C GLN A 39 15.41 -5.84 3.37
N VAL A 40 14.24 -6.04 4.00
CA VAL A 40 14.12 -6.83 5.23
C VAL A 40 14.18 -8.34 4.97
N LEU A 41 13.64 -8.80 3.83
CA LEU A 41 13.59 -10.22 3.47
C LEU A 41 14.80 -10.68 2.64
N SER A 42 15.71 -9.77 2.30
CA SER A 42 16.86 -10.02 1.41
C SER A 42 16.44 -10.61 0.05
N THR A 43 15.40 -10.03 -0.54
CA THR A 43 14.85 -10.45 -1.85
C THR A 43 14.97 -9.33 -2.89
N ASN A 44 14.69 -9.64 -4.16
CA ASN A 44 14.59 -8.66 -5.24
C ASN A 44 13.29 -8.84 -6.04
N GLU A 45 12.20 -9.11 -5.33
CA GLU A 45 10.89 -9.42 -5.90
C GLU A 45 10.09 -8.16 -6.21
N LYS A 46 9.11 -8.30 -7.11
CA LYS A 46 8.07 -7.28 -7.32
C LYS A 46 6.89 -7.60 -6.41
N TRP A 47 6.86 -6.98 -5.23
CA TRP A 47 5.80 -7.23 -4.27
C TRP A 47 4.53 -6.46 -4.62
N SER A 48 3.40 -7.16 -4.54
CA SER A 48 2.09 -6.53 -4.36
C SER A 48 1.70 -6.60 -2.89
N LEU A 49 0.78 -5.73 -2.45
CA LEU A 49 0.26 -5.80 -1.08
C LEU A 49 -0.31 -7.18 -0.76
N ASP A 50 -1.08 -7.80 -1.67
CA ASP A 50 -1.62 -9.16 -1.46
C ASP A 50 -0.50 -10.20 -1.29
N ASN A 51 0.58 -10.11 -2.07
CA ASN A 51 1.70 -11.04 -1.93
C ASN A 51 2.45 -10.85 -0.60
N LEU A 52 2.63 -9.60 -0.14
CA LEU A 52 3.22 -9.33 1.17
C LEU A 52 2.32 -9.84 2.31
N VAL A 53 1.01 -9.60 2.22
CA VAL A 53 0.03 -10.13 3.20
C VAL A 53 0.06 -11.66 3.25
N ARG A 54 0.15 -12.32 2.09
CA ARG A 54 0.31 -13.79 2.02
C ARG A 54 1.60 -14.28 2.65
N HIS A 55 2.70 -13.61 2.32
CA HIS A 55 4.03 -14.02 2.75
C HIS A 55 4.26 -13.78 4.25
N LEU A 56 3.83 -12.63 4.77
CA LEU A 56 4.12 -12.18 6.13
C LEU A 56 3.03 -12.54 7.14
N LEU A 57 1.76 -12.49 6.73
CA LEU A 57 0.61 -12.63 7.63
C LEU A 57 -0.16 -13.95 7.41
N HIS A 58 0.20 -14.73 6.38
CA HIS A 58 -0.49 -15.96 5.99
C HIS A 58 -2.01 -15.77 5.77
N ARG A 59 -2.39 -14.60 5.25
CA ARG A 59 -3.76 -14.22 4.86
C ARG A 59 -3.79 -13.83 3.38
N CYS A 60 -4.97 -13.63 2.83
CA CYS A 60 -5.13 -13.02 1.50
C CYS A 60 -6.12 -11.86 1.58
N LEU A 61 -5.93 -10.87 0.71
CA LEU A 61 -6.89 -9.78 0.57
C LEU A 61 -8.11 -10.27 -0.21
N ASP A 62 -9.29 -9.79 0.21
CA ASP A 62 -10.52 -9.99 -0.53
C ASP A 62 -10.46 -9.22 -1.85
N LYS A 63 -10.75 -9.90 -2.95
CA LYS A 63 -10.69 -9.33 -4.31
C LYS A 63 -12.07 -9.21 -4.93
N ASP A 64 -13.12 -9.19 -4.11
CA ASP A 64 -14.50 -8.96 -4.56
C ASP A 64 -14.56 -7.75 -5.52
N PRO A 65 -14.94 -7.96 -6.79
CA PRO A 65 -15.10 -6.88 -7.76
C PRO A 65 -16.06 -5.79 -7.31
N ALA A 66 -17.09 -6.12 -6.51
CA ALA A 66 -18.06 -5.14 -6.01
C ALA A 66 -17.42 -4.10 -5.07
N GLY A 67 -16.43 -4.52 -4.28
CA GLY A 67 -15.65 -3.62 -3.44
C GLY A 67 -14.59 -2.86 -4.24
N ARG A 68 -13.85 -3.56 -5.10
CA ARG A 68 -12.68 -2.98 -5.80
C ARG A 68 -13.05 -2.07 -6.97
N LYS A 69 -14.07 -2.43 -7.74
CA LYS A 69 -14.50 -1.74 -8.97
C LYS A 69 -15.86 -1.06 -8.80
N GLY A 70 -16.28 -0.83 -7.55
CA GLY A 70 -17.45 0.01 -7.27
C GLY A 70 -17.24 1.43 -7.77
N ASP A 71 -18.34 2.18 -7.85
CA ASP A 71 -18.31 3.60 -8.23
C ASP A 71 -17.77 4.43 -7.06
N TRP A 72 -16.49 4.77 -7.10
CA TRP A 72 -15.81 5.54 -6.05
C TRP A 72 -16.12 7.04 -6.09
N ASP A 73 -16.77 7.53 -7.16
CA ASP A 73 -17.18 8.92 -7.30
C ASP A 73 -18.59 9.16 -6.75
N ASP A 74 -19.37 8.08 -6.56
CA ASP A 74 -20.66 8.17 -5.86
C ASP A 74 -20.45 8.47 -4.37
N TRP A 75 -21.13 9.52 -3.90
CA TRP A 75 -21.19 9.89 -2.49
C TRP A 75 -21.73 8.75 -1.61
N SER A 76 -22.65 7.94 -2.16
CA SER A 76 -23.27 6.82 -1.45
C SER A 76 -22.45 5.53 -1.55
N MET A 77 -21.26 5.53 -0.93
CA MET A 77 -20.44 4.31 -0.88
C MET A 77 -21.20 3.13 -0.25
N THR A 78 -21.05 1.94 -0.83
CA THR A 78 -21.59 0.71 -0.24
C THR A 78 -20.74 0.26 0.96
N ASP A 79 -21.32 -0.57 1.84
CA ASP A 79 -20.56 -1.20 2.94
C ASP A 79 -19.39 -2.05 2.44
N VAL A 80 -19.55 -2.69 1.28
CA VAL A 80 -18.52 -3.54 0.66
C VAL A 80 -17.33 -2.68 0.23
N MET A 81 -17.56 -1.53 -0.40
CA MET A 81 -16.50 -0.59 -0.78
C MET A 81 -15.79 0.02 0.43
N ARG A 82 -16.55 0.47 1.45
CA ARG A 82 -15.96 0.98 2.70
C ARG A 82 -15.06 -0.06 3.36
N LYS A 83 -15.56 -1.30 3.48
CA LYS A 83 -14.80 -2.41 4.06
C LYS A 83 -13.56 -2.74 3.22
N TYR A 84 -13.67 -2.72 1.89
CA TYR A 84 -12.54 -2.93 0.99
C TYR A 84 -11.44 -1.88 1.23
N ALA A 85 -11.76 -0.58 1.17
CA ALA A 85 -10.79 0.49 1.40
C ALA A 85 -10.16 0.44 2.80
N ALA A 86 -10.98 0.22 3.84
CA ALA A 86 -10.50 0.08 5.20
C ALA A 86 -9.55 -1.12 5.37
N THR A 87 -9.85 -2.24 4.69
CA THR A 87 -9.02 -3.45 4.73
C THR A 87 -7.68 -3.23 4.04
N ASP A 88 -7.63 -2.59 2.87
CA ASP A 88 -6.37 -2.31 2.17
C ASP A 88 -5.45 -1.38 3.00
N ALA A 89 -6.02 -0.34 3.62
CA ALA A 89 -5.28 0.56 4.52
C ALA A 89 -4.75 -0.18 5.77
N TYR A 90 -5.61 -0.97 6.41
CA TYR A 90 -5.23 -1.73 7.61
C TYR A 90 -4.18 -2.80 7.31
N ALA A 91 -4.32 -3.52 6.18
CA ALA A 91 -3.37 -4.53 5.75
C ALA A 91 -1.99 -3.91 5.49
N SER A 92 -1.93 -2.72 4.89
CA SER A 92 -0.69 -1.98 4.66
C SER A 92 0.03 -1.65 5.97
N LEU A 93 -0.71 -1.20 6.99
CA LEU A 93 -0.17 -0.94 8.33
C LEU A 93 0.35 -2.22 9.00
N LEU A 94 -0.40 -3.33 8.90
CA LEU A 94 0.03 -4.61 9.48
C LEU A 94 1.31 -5.14 8.81
N VAL A 95 1.40 -5.04 7.49
CA VAL A 95 2.60 -5.42 6.72
C VAL A 95 3.80 -4.58 7.15
N TYR A 96 3.65 -3.25 7.23
CA TYR A 96 4.70 -2.37 7.72
C TYR A 96 5.19 -2.77 9.11
N ASN A 97 4.26 -2.97 10.05
CA ASN A 97 4.61 -3.33 11.43
C ASN A 97 5.34 -4.67 11.50
N GLU A 98 4.96 -5.65 10.69
CA GLU A 98 5.63 -6.95 10.66
C GLU A 98 7.04 -6.85 10.06
N LEU A 99 7.23 -6.06 9.01
CA LEU A 99 8.55 -5.79 8.44
C LEU A 99 9.46 -5.07 9.46
N GLN A 100 8.93 -4.06 10.17
CA GLN A 100 9.68 -3.37 11.23
C GLN A 100 10.11 -4.31 12.35
N LYS A 101 9.21 -5.18 12.83
CA LYS A 101 9.54 -6.20 13.84
C LYS A 101 10.66 -7.13 13.39
N ARG A 102 10.71 -7.50 12.11
CA ARG A 102 11.76 -8.36 11.56
C ARG A 102 13.08 -7.61 11.43
N ALA A 103 13.05 -6.36 10.96
CA ALA A 103 14.23 -5.50 10.89
C ALA A 103 14.90 -5.35 12.27
N LEU A 104 14.11 -5.13 13.33
CA LEU A 104 14.60 -5.01 14.72
C LEU A 104 15.18 -6.31 15.29
N LYS A 105 14.76 -7.48 14.79
CA LYS A 105 15.32 -8.77 15.22
C LYS A 105 16.61 -9.13 14.50
N ALA A 106 16.89 -8.48 13.37
CA ALA A 106 18.07 -8.71 12.55
C ALA A 106 19.24 -7.77 12.91
N SER A 107 19.00 -6.73 13.72
CA SER A 107 19.99 -5.81 14.29
C SER A 107 20.53 -6.30 15.64
#